data_AF-A0A2M7I1Q1-F1
#
_entry.id   AF-A0A2M7I1Q1-F1
#
_cell.length_a   1.000
_cell.length_b   1.000
_cell.length_c   1.000
_cell.angle_alpha   90.00
_cell.angle_beta   90.00
_cell.angle_gamma   90.00
#
_symmetry.space_group_name_H-M   'P 1'
#
loop_
_entity.id
_entity.type
_entity.pdbx_description
1 polymer ?
#
loop_
_entity_poly.entity_id
_entity_poly.type
_entity_poly.pdbx_seq_one_letter_code
_entity_poly.pdbx_strand_id
1 'polypeptide(L)'
;MILTKSKNKKININKEIDRRIKNGKISNLLLVVPTNRKVRHFKKEIISNSPNNSTKNIFIETISTFSTKIIERNDEFNNLELSEPATYILLEQAFNEIKPEYFSSYKNNIPTGTLQ
;
A
#
# COMPACT_ATOMS: atom_id res chain seq x y z
N MET A 1 -1.40 -6.88 13.05
CA MET A 1 -1.48 -6.23 14.38
C MET A 1 -2.72 -5.35 14.40
N ILE A 2 -3.64 -5.51 15.36
CA ILE A 2 -4.83 -4.65 15.49
C ILE A 2 -4.49 -3.54 16.48
N LEU A 3 -4.51 -2.29 16.03
CA LEU A 3 -4.46 -1.12 16.91
C LEU A 3 -5.90 -0.73 17.23
N THR A 4 -6.31 -0.90 18.49
CA THR A 4 -7.66 -0.54 18.93
C THR A 4 -7.59 0.28 20.21
N LYS A 5 -8.42 1.34 20.28
CA LYS A 5 -8.63 2.10 21.52
C LYS A 5 -9.48 1.33 22.53
N SER A 6 -10.11 0.22 22.13
CA SER A 6 -10.91 -0.64 23.00
C SER A 6 -10.04 -1.75 23.62
N LYS A 7 -10.21 -2.03 24.92
CA LYS A 7 -9.50 -3.13 25.62
C LYS A 7 -9.96 -4.55 25.22
N ASN A 8 -10.63 -4.72 24.09
CA ASN A 8 -11.16 -6.01 23.65
C ASN A 8 -10.02 -6.98 23.30
N LYS A 9 -9.73 -7.90 24.22
CA LYS A 9 -8.55 -8.79 24.19
C LYS A 9 -8.54 -9.82 23.04
N LYS A 10 -9.67 -10.08 22.37
CA LYS A 10 -9.75 -11.01 21.23
C LYS A 10 -10.81 -10.54 20.22
N ILE A 11 -10.37 -9.85 19.16
CA ILE A 11 -11.23 -9.53 18.02
C ILE A 11 -10.93 -10.55 16.91
N ASN A 12 -11.94 -11.33 16.52
CA ASN A 12 -11.86 -12.12 15.29
C ASN A 12 -12.20 -11.20 14.12
N ILE A 13 -11.19 -10.82 13.33
CA ILE A 13 -11.30 -9.87 12.23
C ILE A 13 -12.32 -10.35 11.20
N ASN A 14 -12.26 -11.64 10.81
CA ASN A 14 -13.15 -12.20 9.79
C ASN A 14 -14.61 -12.07 10.22
N LYS A 15 -14.93 -12.46 11.47
CA LYS A 15 -16.29 -12.32 12.00
C LYS A 15 -16.77 -10.86 12.05
N GLU A 16 -15.88 -9.92 12.36
CA GLU A 16 -16.23 -8.50 12.42
C GLU A 16 -16.47 -7.91 11.02
N ILE A 17 -15.67 -8.32 10.02
CA ILE A 17 -15.87 -7.97 8.62
C ILE A 17 -17.21 -8.52 8.14
N ASP A 18 -17.47 -9.82 8.33
CA ASP A 18 -18.72 -10.47 7.92
C ASP A 18 -19.94 -9.80 8.54
N ARG A 19 -19.86 -9.49 9.85
CA ARG A 19 -20.91 -8.77 10.57
C ARG A 19 -21.19 -7.40 9.96
N ARG A 20 -20.16 -6.66 9.55
CA ARG A 20 -20.33 -5.34 8.92
C ARG A 20 -20.87 -5.43 7.50
N ILE A 21 -20.44 -6.42 6.72
CA ILE A 21 -20.97 -6.68 5.37
C ILE A 21 -22.47 -6.96 5.46
N LYS A 22 -22.87 -7.96 6.26
CA LYS A 22 -24.27 -8.39 6.41
C LYS A 22 -25.19 -7.28 6.93
N ASN A 23 -24.67 -6.40 7.79
CA ASN A 23 -25.43 -5.27 8.34
C ASN A 23 -25.42 -4.02 7.43
N GLY A 24 -24.82 -4.07 6.24
CA GLY A 24 -24.71 -2.91 5.34
C GLY A 24 -23.81 -1.79 5.88
N LYS A 25 -22.92 -2.08 6.83
CA LYS A 25 -22.02 -1.12 7.50
C LYS A 25 -20.57 -1.20 7.03
N ILE A 26 -20.34 -1.75 5.83
CA ILE A 26 -18.98 -1.92 5.29
C ILE A 26 -18.30 -0.58 4.98
N SER A 27 -19.06 0.48 4.72
CA SER A 27 -18.54 1.84 4.54
C SER A 27 -17.88 2.41 5.79
N ASN A 28 -18.05 1.80 6.96
CA ASN A 28 -17.44 2.28 8.20
C ASN A 28 -16.13 1.53 8.51
N LEU A 29 -15.56 0.84 7.52
CA LEU A 29 -14.36 0.03 7.66
C LEU A 29 -13.39 0.35 6.52
N LEU A 30 -12.14 0.67 6.87
CA LEU A 30 -11.03 0.69 5.94
C LEU A 30 -10.30 -0.66 5.99
N LEU A 31 -10.23 -1.34 4.86
CA LEU A 31 -9.46 -2.57 4.68
C LEU A 31 -8.16 -2.25 3.94
N VAL A 32 -7.02 -2.47 4.60
CA VAL A 32 -5.71 -2.38 3.96
C VAL A 32 -5.24 -3.78 3.60
N VAL A 33 -4.98 -4.02 2.32
CA VAL A 33 -4.63 -5.33 1.77
C VAL A 33 -3.29 -5.28 1.04
N PRO A 34 -2.57 -6.41 0.90
CA PRO A 34 -1.20 -6.37 0.40
C PRO A 34 -1.08 -6.00 -1.08
N THR A 35 -2.11 -6.29 -1.91
CA THR A 35 -2.02 -6.09 -3.35
C THR A 35 -3.31 -5.60 -3.98
N ASN A 36 -3.19 -4.92 -5.12
CA ASN A 36 -4.33 -4.51 -5.95
C ASN A 36 -5.16 -5.70 -6.47
N ARG A 37 -4.55 -6.88 -6.60
CA ARG A 37 -5.29 -8.11 -6.90
C ARG A 37 -6.20 -8.51 -5.76
N LYS A 38 -5.74 -8.41 -4.50
CA LYS A 38 -6.56 -8.65 -3.30
C LYS A 38 -7.66 -7.60 -3.15
N VAL A 39 -7.39 -6.32 -3.46
CA VAL A 39 -8.42 -5.26 -3.53
C VAL A 39 -9.57 -5.71 -4.45
N ARG A 40 -9.25 -6.10 -5.68
CA ARG A 40 -10.27 -6.53 -6.67
C ARG A 40 -11.04 -7.77 -6.21
N HIS A 41 -10.34 -8.77 -5.68
CA HIS A 41 -10.96 -10.01 -5.19
C HIS A 41 -11.95 -9.73 -4.05
N PHE A 42 -11.52 -9.02 -3.02
CA PHE A 42 -12.36 -8.72 -1.86
C PHE A 42 -13.50 -7.76 -2.17
N LYS A 43 -13.35 -6.80 -3.10
CA LYS A 43 -14.47 -5.98 -3.56
C LYS A 43 -15.61 -6.84 -4.11
N LYS A 44 -15.29 -7.84 -4.95
CA LYS A 44 -16.29 -8.77 -5.49
C LYS A 44 -16.97 -9.56 -4.37
N GLU A 45 -16.18 -10.13 -3.45
CA GLU A 45 -16.71 -10.90 -2.32
C GLU A 45 -17.63 -10.07 -1.41
N ILE A 46 -17.24 -8.83 -1.10
CA ILE A 46 -18.05 -7.90 -0.32
C ILE A 46 -19.38 -7.64 -1.01
N ILE A 47 -19.37 -7.33 -2.32
CA ILE A 47 -20.59 -7.05 -3.09
C ILE A 47 -21.50 -8.28 -3.09
N SER A 48 -20.97 -9.47 -3.38
CA SER A 48 -21.73 -10.73 -3.42
C SER A 48 -22.33 -11.11 -2.07
N ASN A 49 -21.73 -10.69 -0.97
CA ASN A 49 -22.20 -10.99 0.39
C ASN A 49 -23.00 -9.83 1.03
N SER A 50 -23.13 -8.70 0.34
CA SER A 50 -23.86 -7.52 0.85
C SER A 50 -25.37 -7.70 0.67
N PRO A 51 -26.19 -7.07 1.54
CA PRO A 51 -27.63 -7.01 1.33
C PRO A 51 -27.95 -6.48 -0.08
N ASN A 52 -28.88 -7.14 -0.79
CA ASN A 52 -29.26 -6.79 -2.16
C ASN A 52 -28.11 -6.82 -3.18
N ASN A 53 -27.02 -7.56 -2.90
CA ASN A 53 -25.83 -7.66 -3.76
C ASN A 53 -25.25 -6.28 -4.17
N SER A 54 -25.38 -5.29 -3.29
CA SER A 54 -25.03 -3.90 -3.55
C SER A 54 -24.48 -3.24 -2.30
N THR A 55 -23.52 -2.34 -2.48
CA THR A 55 -23.00 -1.49 -1.42
C THR A 55 -22.55 -0.16 -2.01
N LYS A 56 -22.81 0.92 -1.27
CA LYS A 56 -22.59 2.29 -1.75
C LYS A 56 -21.11 2.63 -1.83
N ASN A 57 -20.37 2.37 -0.75
CA ASN A 57 -18.95 2.69 -0.62
C ASN A 57 -18.18 1.50 0.00
N ILE A 58 -17.08 1.10 -0.66
CA ILE A 58 -16.14 0.09 -0.15
C ILE A 58 -14.77 0.74 -0.01
N PHE A 59 -14.32 0.98 1.22
CA PHE A 59 -12.99 1.48 1.50
C PHE A 59 -12.02 0.32 1.64
N ILE A 60 -11.40 -0.07 0.52
CA ILE A 60 -10.39 -1.12 0.46
C ILE A 60 -9.26 -0.69 -0.46
N GLU A 61 -8.05 -0.66 0.09
CA GLU A 61 -6.86 -0.04 -0.50
C GLU A 61 -5.63 -0.90 -0.20
N THR A 62 -4.53 -0.70 -0.95
CA THR A 62 -3.21 -1.13 -0.48
C THR A 62 -2.61 -0.06 0.42
N ILE A 63 -1.51 -0.39 1.12
CA ILE A 63 -0.80 0.62 1.90
C ILE A 63 -0.34 1.78 0.99
N SER A 64 0.18 1.45 -0.20
CA SER A 64 0.64 2.43 -1.19
C SER A 64 -0.50 3.32 -1.67
N THR A 65 -1.63 2.75 -2.11
CA THR A 65 -2.74 3.59 -2.62
C THR A 65 -3.36 4.44 -1.51
N PHE A 66 -3.37 3.93 -0.27
CA PHE A 66 -3.85 4.71 0.87
C PHE A 66 -2.89 5.85 1.24
N SER A 67 -1.58 5.60 1.29
CA SER A 67 -0.59 6.63 1.59
C SER A 67 -0.56 7.71 0.52
N THR A 68 -0.59 7.34 -0.77
CA THR A 68 -0.64 8.27 -1.89
C THR A 68 -1.84 9.20 -1.78
N LYS A 69 -3.05 8.65 -1.53
CA LYS A 69 -4.27 9.45 -1.32
C LYS A 69 -4.24 10.38 -0.11
N ILE A 70 -3.39 10.12 0.89
CA ILE A 70 -3.19 11.01 2.03
C ILE A 70 -2.24 12.14 1.64
N ILE A 71 -1.15 11.80 0.95
CA ILE A 71 -0.07 12.73 0.60
C ILE A 71 -0.53 13.70 -0.50
N GLU A 72 -1.20 13.22 -1.55
CA GLU A 72 -1.74 14.03 -2.67
C GLU A 72 -2.84 14.99 -2.26
N ARG A 73 -3.37 14.91 -1.03
CA ARG A 73 -4.28 15.95 -0.51
C ARG A 73 -3.57 17.27 -0.25
N ASN A 74 -2.24 17.25 -0.18
CA ASN A 74 -1.41 18.43 -0.12
C ASN A 74 -0.84 18.66 -1.52
N ASP A 75 -1.26 19.74 -2.19
CA ASP A 75 -0.88 20.04 -3.57
C ASP A 75 0.64 20.14 -3.79
N GLU A 76 1.39 20.43 -2.71
CA GLU A 76 2.85 20.47 -2.69
C GLU A 76 3.51 19.14 -3.09
N PHE A 77 2.81 18.00 -2.94
CA PHE A 77 3.40 16.67 -3.10
C PHE A 77 3.03 15.97 -4.41
N ASN A 78 2.21 16.61 -5.27
CA ASN A 78 1.66 15.99 -6.48
C ASN A 78 2.71 15.60 -7.55
N ASN A 79 3.96 16.05 -7.42
CA ASN A 79 5.04 15.80 -8.39
C ASN A 79 6.28 15.12 -7.79
N LEU A 80 6.17 14.50 -6.60
CA LEU A 80 7.32 13.93 -5.88
C LEU A 80 7.61 12.46 -6.20
N GLU A 81 6.74 11.78 -6.94
CA GLU A 81 6.98 10.38 -7.28
C GLU A 81 7.98 10.27 -8.43
N LEU A 82 9.19 9.83 -8.12
CA LEU A 82 10.17 9.45 -9.12
C LEU A 82 9.75 8.13 -9.75
N SER A 83 9.78 8.08 -11.07
CA SER A 83 9.63 6.81 -11.77
C SER A 83 10.81 5.89 -11.46
N GLU A 84 10.60 4.59 -11.57
CA GLU A 84 11.67 3.59 -11.38
C GLU A 84 12.88 3.86 -12.29
N PRO A 85 12.73 4.20 -13.60
CA PRO A 85 13.87 4.59 -14.42
C PRO A 85 14.56 5.88 -13.96
N ALA A 86 13.80 6.88 -13.52
CA ALA A 86 14.39 8.13 -13.01
C ALA A 86 15.19 7.89 -11.72
N THR A 87 14.69 7.00 -10.85
CA THR A 87 15.37 6.59 -9.62
C THR A 87 16.67 5.85 -9.93
N TYR A 88 16.66 4.93 -10.89
CA TYR A 88 17.86 4.26 -11.38
C TYR A 88 18.93 5.25 -11.84
N ILE A 89 18.56 6.20 -12.71
CA ILE A 89 19.49 7.21 -13.25
C ILE A 89 20.06 8.07 -12.11
N LEU A 90 19.21 8.51 -11.17
CA LEU A 90 19.65 9.32 -10.03
C LEU A 90 20.65 8.56 -9.15
N LEU A 91 20.39 7.29 -8.87
CA LEU A 91 21.30 6.44 -8.09
C LEU A 91 22.61 6.20 -8.83
N GLU A 92 22.57 5.95 -10.14
CA GLU A 92 23.77 5.77 -10.98
C GLU A 92 24.66 7.02 -10.94
N GLN A 93 24.07 8.21 -11.08
CA GLN A 93 24.79 9.48 -10.97
C GLN A 93 25.44 9.65 -9.60
N ALA A 94 24.67 9.43 -8.52
CA ALA A 94 25.17 9.56 -7.15
C ALA A 94 26.34 8.61 -6.83
N PHE A 95 26.27 7.36 -7.32
CA PHE A 95 27.35 6.39 -7.12
C PHE A 95 28.61 6.74 -7.91
N ASN A 96 28.46 7.26 -9.13
CA ASN A 96 29.60 7.71 -9.94
C ASN A 96 30.30 8.93 -9.35
N GLU A 97 29.56 9.81 -8.67
CA GLU A 97 30.10 10.99 -7.99
C GLU A 97 30.80 10.62 -6.69
N ILE A 98 30.15 9.86 -5.80
CA ILE A 98 30.65 9.56 -4.45
C ILE A 98 31.71 8.44 -4.49
N LYS A 99 31.64 7.52 -5.47
CA LYS A 99 32.49 6.33 -5.59
C LYS A 99 32.64 5.58 -4.25
N PRO A 100 31.53 5.07 -3.69
CA PRO A 100 31.49 4.56 -2.32
C PRO A 100 32.54 3.48 -2.07
N GLU A 101 33.35 3.66 -1.01
CA GLU A 101 34.43 2.75 -0.62
C GLU A 101 33.97 1.31 -0.41
N TYR A 102 32.70 1.12 -0.03
CA TYR A 102 32.06 -0.18 0.11
C TYR A 102 32.22 -1.07 -1.14
N PHE A 103 32.30 -0.47 -2.34
CA PHE A 103 32.47 -1.19 -3.60
C PHE A 103 33.92 -1.15 -4.14
N SER A 104 34.90 -0.73 -3.35
CA SER A 104 36.31 -0.68 -3.76
C SER A 104 36.86 -2.03 -4.25
N SER A 105 36.41 -3.14 -3.65
CA SER A 105 36.74 -4.52 -4.05
C SER A 105 36.25 -4.89 -5.45
N TYR A 106 35.26 -4.16 -5.98
CA TYR A 106 34.71 -4.31 -7.33
C TYR A 106 35.39 -3.39 -8.34
N LYS A 107 36.63 -2.95 -8.07
CA LYS A 107 37.40 -2.03 -8.93
C LYS A 107 36.65 -0.71 -9.19
N ASN A 108 35.95 -0.21 -8.17
CA ASN A 108 35.09 0.97 -8.25
C ASN A 108 33.94 0.87 -9.28
N ASN A 109 33.55 -0.35 -9.66
CA ASN A 109 32.35 -0.60 -10.45
C ASN A 109 31.18 -1.02 -9.54
N ILE A 110 29.97 -0.67 -9.97
CA ILE A 110 28.74 -1.06 -9.31
C ILE A 110 28.35 -2.47 -9.79
N PRO A 111 28.19 -3.47 -8.90
CA PRO A 111 27.76 -4.80 -9.30
C PRO A 111 26.38 -4.77 -9.97
N THR A 112 26.17 -5.62 -10.97
CA THR A 112 24.88 -5.74 -11.66
C THR A 112 23.76 -6.06 -10.68
N GLY A 113 22.65 -5.32 -10.76
CA GLY A 113 21.51 -5.48 -9.86
C GLY A 113 21.56 -4.66 -8.57
N THR A 114 22.62 -3.88 -8.33
CA THR A 114 22.71 -3.04 -7.12
C THR A 114 21.78 -1.82 -7.15
N LEU A 115 21.48 -1.31 -8.35
CA LEU A 115 20.63 -0.12 -8.56
C LEU A 115 19.18 -0.47 -8.96
N GLN A 116 18.82 -1.76 -8.91
CA GLN A 116 17.51 -2.32 -9.29
C GLN A 116 16.78 -2.80 -8.03
#